data_AF-A0A0Q7BT96-F1
#
_entry.id   AF-A0A0Q7BT96-F1
#
_cell.length_a   1.000
_cell.length_b   1.000
_cell.length_c   1.000
_cell.angle_alpha   90.00
_cell.angle_beta   90.00
_cell.angle_gamma   90.00
#
_symmetry.space_group_name_H-M   'P 1'
#
loop_
_entity.id
_entity.type
_entity.pdbx_description
1 polymer ?
#
loop_
_entity_poly.entity_id
_entity_poly.type
_entity_poly.pdbx_seq_one_letter_code
_entity_poly.pdbx_strand_id
1 'polypeptide(L)'
;MFSVRRALVAVAALAPVVTLLGPGTAAPSAAPDPASTSSHDAVRLRQASPIVISAPRTARTGTAIRFAGDVAVVARKPRPVQLAEKRDGRWKVVARTRSARTGTFAFRVAAGRTVGTRVFRAQAPAVRGARSLVTGALKVKVTTSSGGTGTTVPGTGDYDAAEALPAGYDAAGSKNDWSYLFDHSSVRWAPCTVIRWRYNAAGEAYDARADVTRAIAKISGVSGLKFKYVGTSTFSYRGDGKPFPSDADLFVSWASAAEYGDLAGSTVGVGGGSATSQGAAALGVEWRMIDGYLTLDKGASQVAPGFDGSGWGQIMMHETLHAMGLGHAAPDPGSREVMAPVATSANYQFGAGDITGMHQVGERPGDACGW
;
A
#
# COMPACT_ATOMS: atom_id res chain seq x y z
N MET A 1 21.25 -4.94 -31.75
CA MET A 1 21.18 -6.08 -30.81
C MET A 1 20.86 -5.52 -29.44
N PHE A 2 19.59 -5.54 -29.04
CA PHE A 2 19.18 -5.16 -27.68
C PHE A 2 18.26 -6.25 -27.15
N SER A 3 18.62 -6.77 -25.98
CA SER A 3 18.14 -8.02 -25.43
C SER A 3 16.78 -7.84 -24.79
N VAL A 4 15.83 -8.70 -25.15
CA VAL A 4 14.63 -8.94 -24.34
C VAL A 4 15.08 -9.61 -23.04
N ARG A 5 14.67 -9.07 -21.89
CA ARG A 5 14.68 -9.84 -20.63
C ARG A 5 13.23 -10.11 -20.25
N ARG A 6 12.84 -11.38 -20.36
CA ARG A 6 11.74 -11.94 -19.57
C ARG A 6 12.38 -12.50 -18.30
N ALA A 7 12.13 -11.88 -17.15
CA ALA A 7 12.46 -12.51 -15.88
C ALA A 7 11.33 -13.49 -15.54
N LEU A 8 11.58 -14.78 -15.79
CA LEU A 8 10.95 -15.88 -15.08
C LEU A 8 11.70 -16.01 -13.75
N VAL A 9 11.05 -15.75 -12.62
CA VAL A 9 11.49 -16.29 -11.34
C VAL A 9 10.47 -17.33 -10.89
N ALA A 10 10.63 -18.52 -11.44
CA ALA A 10 10.25 -19.75 -10.76
C ALA A 10 11.50 -20.22 -10.00
N VAL A 11 11.37 -20.43 -8.69
CA VAL A 11 12.34 -21.26 -7.97
C VAL A 11 11.95 -22.72 -8.23
N ALA A 12 12.69 -23.41 -9.10
CA ALA A 12 12.73 -24.87 -9.15
C ALA A 12 14.04 -25.37 -9.78
N ALA A 13 14.48 -26.53 -9.30
CA ALA A 13 15.81 -27.11 -9.42
C ALA A 13 16.26 -27.54 -10.84
N LEU A 14 17.58 -27.64 -10.97
CA LEU A 14 18.38 -27.99 -12.15
C LEU A 14 18.03 -29.36 -12.78
N ALA A 15 17.96 -29.38 -14.12
CA ALA A 15 18.53 -30.41 -14.99
C ALA A 15 18.75 -29.85 -16.42
N PRO A 16 19.73 -30.32 -17.20
CA PRO A 16 20.16 -29.65 -18.44
C PRO A 16 19.52 -30.27 -19.68
N VAL A 17 19.16 -29.46 -20.68
CA VAL A 17 18.97 -29.95 -22.06
C VAL A 17 19.56 -28.99 -23.10
N VAL A 18 20.18 -29.66 -24.06
CA VAL A 18 20.90 -29.31 -25.29
C VAL A 18 20.21 -28.28 -26.20
N THR A 19 21.05 -27.47 -26.85
CA THR A 19 20.75 -26.44 -27.86
C THR A 19 20.74 -27.02 -29.28
N LEU A 20 19.83 -26.55 -30.13
CA LEU A 20 19.98 -26.58 -31.59
C LEU A 20 19.45 -25.26 -32.20
N LEU A 21 20.28 -24.66 -33.06
CA LEU A 21 20.09 -23.39 -33.75
C LEU A 21 19.47 -23.59 -35.14
N GLY A 22 18.63 -22.65 -35.57
CA GLY A 22 18.18 -22.49 -36.95
C GLY A 22 17.82 -21.03 -37.25
N PRO A 23 18.20 -20.45 -38.40
CA PRO A 23 18.08 -19.01 -38.67
C PRO A 23 16.80 -18.65 -39.43
N GLY A 24 16.25 -17.47 -39.19
CA GLY A 24 15.04 -16.98 -39.86
C GLY A 24 14.96 -15.45 -39.90
N THR A 25 15.36 -14.93 -41.06
CA THR A 25 15.10 -13.64 -41.73
C THR A 25 14.17 -12.60 -41.10
N ALA A 26 14.62 -11.34 -41.17
CA ALA A 26 13.96 -10.12 -40.73
C ALA A 26 12.78 -9.67 -41.62
N ALA A 27 11.80 -9.03 -40.97
CA ALA A 27 10.66 -8.31 -41.55
C ALA A 27 10.41 -7.01 -40.74
N PRO A 28 9.59 -6.06 -41.22
CA PRO A 28 9.83 -4.62 -41.06
C PRO A 28 9.37 -4.02 -39.71
N SER A 29 9.94 -2.84 -39.43
CA SER A 29 9.75 -1.99 -38.26
C SER A 29 8.28 -1.64 -37.99
N ALA A 30 7.68 -2.33 -37.01
CA ALA A 30 6.50 -1.86 -36.29
C ALA A 30 6.92 -0.91 -35.16
N ALA A 31 6.07 0.06 -34.84
CA ALA A 31 6.24 0.91 -33.66
C ALA A 31 6.41 0.04 -32.40
N PRO A 32 7.22 0.46 -31.40
CA PRO A 32 7.44 -0.35 -30.21
C PRO A 32 6.13 -0.55 -29.43
N ASP A 33 5.76 -1.81 -29.20
CA ASP A 33 4.64 -2.18 -28.34
C ASP A 33 4.89 -1.69 -26.90
N PRO A 34 3.86 -1.18 -26.20
CA PRO A 34 3.99 -0.77 -24.80
C PRO A 34 4.40 -1.97 -23.93
N ALA A 35 5.38 -1.77 -23.06
CA ALA A 35 5.77 -2.77 -22.07
C ALA A 35 4.72 -2.76 -20.94
N SER A 36 3.93 -3.84 -20.83
CA SER A 36 3.05 -4.07 -19.69
C SER A 36 3.79 -4.86 -18.62
N THR A 37 3.89 -4.34 -17.40
CA THR A 37 4.36 -5.11 -16.24
C THR A 37 3.35 -5.03 -15.11
N SER A 38 2.96 -6.19 -14.59
CA SER A 38 2.22 -6.34 -13.35
C SER A 38 3.18 -6.73 -12.23
N SER A 39 3.09 -6.09 -11.07
CA SER A 39 3.70 -6.63 -9.85
C SER A 39 3.03 -7.97 -9.52
N HIS A 40 3.77 -9.07 -9.55
CA HIS A 40 3.26 -10.41 -9.23
C HIS A 40 3.24 -10.73 -7.72
N ASP A 41 3.59 -9.77 -6.86
CA ASP A 41 3.68 -10.01 -5.42
C ASP A 41 2.49 -9.39 -4.67
N ALA A 42 1.43 -10.17 -4.57
CA ALA A 42 0.28 -9.85 -3.76
C ALA A 42 0.59 -9.74 -2.25
N VAL A 43 -0.18 -8.87 -1.57
CA VAL A 43 -0.17 -8.72 -0.11
C VAL A 43 -0.58 -10.01 0.63
N ARG A 44 0.19 -10.44 1.65
CA ARG A 44 -0.07 -11.66 2.46
C ARG A 44 -0.14 -11.47 3.98
N LEU A 45 -0.85 -12.34 4.71
CA LEU A 45 -0.89 -12.39 6.19
C LEU A 45 -0.11 -13.61 6.75
N ARG A 46 0.55 -13.51 7.93
CA ARG A 46 1.51 -14.51 8.49
C ARG A 46 0.96 -15.40 9.63
N GLN A 47 1.57 -16.59 9.84
CA GLN A 47 1.41 -17.52 10.98
C GLN A 47 2.54 -17.44 12.05
N ALA A 48 2.32 -18.06 13.22
CA ALA A 48 2.59 -17.54 14.58
C ALA A 48 3.98 -17.70 15.26
N SER A 49 4.44 -16.60 15.88
CA SER A 49 5.19 -16.38 17.16
C SER A 49 5.56 -14.88 17.22
N PRO A 50 5.88 -14.19 18.35
CA PRO A 50 5.42 -14.20 19.75
C PRO A 50 4.06 -13.48 19.90
N ILE A 51 3.67 -12.97 21.09
CA ILE A 51 2.60 -11.97 21.16
C ILE A 51 3.03 -10.76 20.33
N VAL A 52 2.39 -10.54 19.20
CA VAL A 52 2.62 -9.37 18.34
C VAL A 52 1.52 -8.39 18.66
N ILE A 53 1.88 -7.14 18.91
CA ILE A 53 0.92 -6.07 19.10
C ILE A 53 1.38 -4.85 18.33
N SER A 54 0.44 -4.19 17.69
CA SER A 54 0.61 -2.91 17.05
C SER A 54 -0.28 -1.86 17.72
N ALA A 55 0.16 -0.62 17.61
CA ALA A 55 -0.55 0.56 18.02
C ALA A 55 -0.09 1.70 17.12
N PRO A 56 -0.90 2.74 16.92
CA PRO A 56 -0.41 3.95 16.27
C PRO A 56 0.70 4.58 17.13
N ARG A 57 1.78 5.08 16.52
CA ARG A 57 2.83 5.81 17.26
C ARG A 57 2.32 7.15 17.78
N THR A 58 1.23 7.66 17.23
CA THR A 58 0.60 8.91 17.65
C THR A 58 -0.89 8.73 17.85
N ALA A 59 -1.46 9.42 18.83
CA ALA A 59 -2.91 9.48 19.00
C ALA A 59 -3.35 10.91 19.36
N ARG A 60 -4.57 11.30 18.95
CA ARG A 60 -5.12 12.59 19.34
C ARG A 60 -5.49 12.57 20.81
N THR A 61 -5.35 13.70 21.48
CA THR A 61 -6.10 13.95 22.70
C THR A 61 -7.59 13.74 22.44
N GLY A 62 -8.27 13.05 23.36
CA GLY A 62 -9.72 12.81 23.29
C GLY A 62 -10.17 11.64 22.41
N THR A 63 -9.29 11.00 21.63
CA THR A 63 -9.66 9.81 20.83
C THR A 63 -9.34 8.50 21.54
N ALA A 64 -9.74 7.38 20.96
CA ALA A 64 -9.31 6.05 21.39
C ALA A 64 -8.05 5.61 20.63
N ILE A 65 -7.05 5.13 21.37
CA ILE A 65 -5.92 4.38 20.83
C ILE A 65 -6.39 2.94 20.62
N ARG A 66 -6.36 2.48 19.37
CA ARG A 66 -6.60 1.09 19.04
C ARG A 66 -5.28 0.32 19.10
N PHE A 67 -5.30 -0.78 19.82
CA PHE A 67 -4.24 -1.77 19.79
C PHE A 67 -4.80 -3.05 19.18
N ALA A 68 -4.05 -3.68 18.29
CA ALA A 68 -4.44 -4.95 17.69
C ALA A 68 -3.23 -5.88 17.68
N GLY A 69 -3.46 -7.18 17.67
CA GLY A 69 -2.37 -8.12 17.72
C GLY A 69 -2.79 -9.58 17.69
N ASP A 70 -1.79 -10.43 17.76
CA ASP A 70 -1.91 -11.88 17.74
C ASP A 70 -1.17 -12.47 18.93
N VAL A 71 -1.74 -13.51 19.52
CA VAL A 71 -1.11 -14.28 20.59
C VAL A 71 -1.22 -15.77 20.28
N ALA A 72 -0.14 -16.50 20.57
CA ALA A 72 -0.15 -17.95 20.49
C ALA A 72 -1.21 -18.54 21.45
N VAL A 73 -2.12 -19.35 20.88
CA VAL A 73 -3.19 -20.08 21.57
C VAL A 73 -2.92 -21.58 21.49
N VAL A 74 -3.33 -22.32 22.51
CA VAL A 74 -3.16 -23.78 22.60
C VAL A 74 -4.51 -24.44 22.46
N ALA A 75 -4.60 -25.47 21.62
CA ALA A 75 -5.83 -26.20 21.33
C ALA A 75 -7.00 -25.29 20.92
N ARG A 76 -6.70 -24.19 20.18
CA ARG A 76 -7.68 -23.17 19.75
C ARG A 76 -8.48 -22.54 20.90
N LYS A 77 -7.98 -22.59 22.13
CA LYS A 77 -8.64 -21.98 23.29
C LYS A 77 -8.26 -20.49 23.38
N PRO A 78 -9.26 -19.58 23.43
CA PRO A 78 -9.05 -18.17 23.73
C PRO A 78 -8.15 -17.97 24.95
N ARG A 79 -7.20 -17.06 24.82
CA ARG A 79 -6.25 -16.75 25.88
C ARG A 79 -6.52 -15.35 26.44
N PRO A 80 -6.46 -15.14 27.77
CA PRO A 80 -6.53 -13.79 28.31
C PRO A 80 -5.33 -12.95 27.84
N VAL A 81 -5.61 -11.72 27.42
CA VAL A 81 -4.59 -10.73 27.05
C VAL A 81 -4.86 -9.44 27.83
N GLN A 82 -3.81 -8.85 28.36
CA GLN A 82 -3.86 -7.62 29.15
C GLN A 82 -3.01 -6.56 28.47
N LEU A 83 -3.50 -5.33 28.47
CA LEU A 83 -2.72 -4.16 28.09
C LEU A 83 -2.36 -3.40 29.37
N ALA A 84 -1.07 -3.17 29.58
CA ALA A 84 -0.56 -2.38 30.69
C ALA A 84 0.08 -1.07 30.17
N GLU A 85 -0.07 -0.01 30.93
CA GLU A 85 0.55 1.30 30.69
C GLU A 85 1.55 1.61 31.80
N LYS A 86 2.70 2.19 31.44
CA LYS A 86 3.68 2.67 32.41
C LYS A 86 3.22 4.02 32.97
N ARG A 87 2.86 4.06 34.25
CA ARG A 87 2.47 5.26 35.01
C ARG A 87 3.30 5.33 36.28
N ASP A 88 3.93 6.48 36.54
CA ASP A 88 4.76 6.70 37.74
C ASP A 88 5.86 5.63 37.90
N GLY A 89 6.50 5.26 36.78
CA GLY A 89 7.52 4.21 36.73
C GLY A 89 7.00 2.76 36.83
N ARG A 90 5.71 2.55 37.17
CA ARG A 90 5.11 1.23 37.38
C ARG A 90 4.16 0.86 36.24
N TRP A 91 4.09 -0.42 35.91
CA TRP A 91 3.13 -0.93 34.92
C TRP A 91 1.77 -1.15 35.57
N LYS A 92 0.74 -0.44 35.11
CA LYS A 92 -0.66 -0.56 35.56
C LYS A 92 -1.50 -1.14 34.43
N VAL A 93 -2.28 -2.19 34.70
CA VAL A 93 -3.18 -2.78 33.70
C VAL A 93 -4.31 -1.79 33.40
N VAL A 94 -4.47 -1.42 32.14
CA VAL A 94 -5.47 -0.44 31.66
C VAL A 94 -6.59 -1.07 30.86
N ALA A 95 -6.38 -2.26 30.30
CA ALA A 95 -7.43 -3.00 29.60
C ALA A 95 -7.17 -4.51 29.68
N ARG A 96 -8.25 -5.30 29.57
CA ARG A 96 -8.20 -6.76 29.49
C ARG A 96 -9.14 -7.22 28.39
N THR A 97 -8.75 -8.27 27.67
CA THR A 97 -9.57 -8.91 26.66
C THR A 97 -9.25 -10.40 26.61
N ARG A 98 -9.94 -11.15 25.76
CA ARG A 98 -9.55 -12.51 25.36
C ARG A 98 -9.26 -12.51 23.88
N SER A 99 -8.27 -13.30 23.48
CA SER A 99 -8.03 -13.57 22.07
C SER A 99 -9.19 -14.36 21.47
N ALA A 100 -9.34 -14.29 20.15
CA ALA A 100 -10.13 -15.26 19.41
C ALA A 100 -9.47 -16.66 19.48
N ARG A 101 -10.19 -17.66 18.96
CA ARG A 101 -9.66 -19.03 18.78
C ARG A 101 -8.47 -19.10 17.83
N THR A 102 -8.32 -18.09 16.98
CA THR A 102 -7.21 -17.89 16.04
C THR A 102 -6.02 -17.18 16.66
N GLY A 103 -6.17 -16.60 17.86
CA GLY A 103 -5.12 -15.82 18.55
C GLY A 103 -5.22 -14.31 18.38
N THR A 104 -6.07 -13.80 17.49
CA THR A 104 -6.25 -12.36 17.28
C THR A 104 -6.89 -11.69 18.51
N PHE A 105 -6.48 -10.47 18.83
CA PHE A 105 -7.09 -9.65 19.90
C PHE A 105 -7.03 -8.15 19.56
N ALA A 106 -7.87 -7.37 20.22
CA ALA A 106 -7.83 -5.91 20.14
C ALA A 106 -8.19 -5.23 21.47
N PHE A 107 -7.64 -4.04 21.67
CA PHE A 107 -7.98 -3.13 22.75
C PHE A 107 -8.37 -1.76 22.18
N ARG A 108 -9.23 -1.05 22.90
CA ARG A 108 -9.43 0.39 22.74
C ARG A 108 -9.18 1.05 24.09
N VAL A 109 -8.25 1.99 24.13
CA VAL A 109 -7.94 2.75 25.35
C VAL A 109 -7.98 4.23 25.01
N ALA A 110 -8.68 5.03 25.80
CA ALA A 110 -8.71 6.48 25.60
C ALA A 110 -7.28 7.05 25.61
N ALA A 111 -6.93 7.88 24.63
CA ALA A 111 -5.65 8.57 24.52
C ALA A 111 -5.42 9.57 25.67
N GLY A 112 -6.49 10.02 26.32
CA GLY A 112 -6.43 11.03 27.38
C GLY A 112 -6.51 12.44 26.80
N ARG A 113 -6.48 13.46 27.65
CA ARG A 113 -6.56 14.88 27.25
C ARG A 113 -5.20 15.59 27.22
N THR A 114 -4.14 14.90 27.65
CA THR A 114 -2.82 15.50 27.87
C THR A 114 -1.86 15.03 26.78
N VAL A 115 -1.12 15.98 26.21
CA VAL A 115 -0.03 15.71 25.25
C VAL A 115 1.12 15.05 25.98
N GLY A 116 1.76 14.06 25.35
CA GLY A 116 2.91 13.37 25.91
C GLY A 116 3.03 11.93 25.41
N THR A 117 4.18 11.31 25.69
CA THR A 117 4.39 9.91 25.31
C THR A 117 3.85 8.98 26.39
N ARG A 118 2.88 8.14 25.99
CA ARG A 118 2.37 7.05 26.79
C ARG A 118 3.04 5.75 26.39
N VAL A 119 3.36 4.91 27.35
CA VAL A 119 4.13 3.68 27.10
C VAL A 119 3.31 2.48 27.53
N PHE A 120 3.08 1.56 26.60
CA PHE A 120 2.24 0.39 26.77
C PHE A 120 3.05 -0.90 26.62
N ARG A 121 2.48 -2.01 27.09
CA ARG A 121 2.91 -3.37 26.75
C ARG A 121 1.72 -4.30 26.82
N ALA A 122 1.71 -5.32 25.98
CA ALA A 122 0.75 -6.41 26.10
C ALA A 122 1.34 -7.58 26.85
N GLN A 123 0.47 -8.29 27.57
CA GLN A 123 0.83 -9.43 28.38
C GLN A 123 -0.23 -10.51 28.22
N ALA A 124 0.20 -11.74 27.95
CA ALA A 124 -0.65 -12.91 28.00
C ALA A 124 -0.19 -13.77 29.19
N PRO A 125 -0.98 -13.85 30.28
CA PRO A 125 -0.64 -14.68 31.43
C PRO A 125 -0.44 -16.16 31.06
N ALA A 126 0.32 -16.89 31.87
CA ALA A 126 0.48 -18.33 31.69
C ALA A 126 -0.89 -19.03 31.83
N VAL A 127 -1.13 -20.01 30.97
CA VAL A 127 -2.31 -20.88 31.01
C VAL A 127 -1.85 -22.32 30.85
N ARG A 128 -2.72 -23.31 31.14
CA ARG A 128 -2.36 -24.72 30.95
C ARG A 128 -1.91 -24.96 29.51
N GLY A 129 -0.65 -25.40 29.35
CA GLY A 129 -0.03 -25.67 28.05
C GLY A 129 0.65 -24.48 27.36
N ALA A 130 0.63 -23.26 27.95
CA ALA A 130 1.33 -22.10 27.40
C ALA A 130 1.98 -21.23 28.47
N ARG A 131 3.28 -20.94 28.30
CA ARG A 131 4.04 -19.99 29.15
C ARG A 131 3.53 -18.56 29.01
N SER A 132 3.73 -17.73 30.04
CA SER A 132 3.42 -16.30 29.95
C SER A 132 4.23 -15.62 28.84
N LEU A 133 3.63 -14.60 28.22
CA LEU A 133 4.24 -13.81 27.16
C LEU A 133 4.06 -12.33 27.48
N VAL A 134 5.08 -11.53 27.20
CA VAL A 134 5.07 -10.07 27.40
C VAL A 134 5.77 -9.42 26.22
N THR A 135 5.19 -8.35 25.69
CA THR A 135 5.82 -7.57 24.61
C THR A 135 6.87 -6.63 25.15
N GLY A 136 7.73 -6.13 24.26
CA GLY A 136 8.47 -4.90 24.51
C GLY A 136 7.55 -3.70 24.76
N ALA A 137 8.15 -2.56 25.10
CA ALA A 137 7.43 -1.32 25.33
C ALA A 137 6.98 -0.68 24.00
N LEU A 138 5.68 -0.37 23.88
CA LEU A 138 5.09 0.38 22.78
C LEU A 138 4.90 1.82 23.20
N LYS A 139 5.56 2.75 22.51
CA LYS A 139 5.42 4.19 22.77
C LYS A 139 4.36 4.78 21.84
N VAL A 140 3.37 5.47 22.41
CA VAL A 140 2.35 6.25 21.70
C VAL A 140 2.44 7.70 22.15
N LYS A 141 2.87 8.58 21.26
CA LYS A 141 2.89 10.04 21.45
C LYS A 141 1.47 10.59 21.30
N VAL A 142 0.84 10.91 22.41
CA VAL A 142 -0.42 11.65 22.42
C VAL A 142 -0.12 13.09 22.06
N THR A 143 -0.85 13.60 21.09
CA THR A 143 -0.69 14.93 20.51
C THR A 143 -2.04 15.63 20.44
N THR A 144 -2.06 16.95 20.49
CA THR A 144 -3.27 17.74 20.17
C THR A 144 -3.64 17.64 18.69
N SER A 145 -2.66 17.31 17.84
CA SER A 145 -2.78 17.15 16.40
C SER A 145 -2.48 15.72 15.98
N SER A 146 -3.52 15.01 15.61
CA SER A 146 -3.44 13.83 14.74
C SER A 146 -2.73 14.04 13.42
N GLY A 147 -2.48 12.93 12.72
CA GLY A 147 -2.88 12.77 11.31
C GLY A 147 -4.28 13.33 11.04
N GLY A 148 -4.35 14.65 10.84
CA GLY A 148 -5.48 15.29 10.21
C GLY A 148 -5.64 14.69 8.81
N THR A 149 -6.82 14.88 8.24
CA THR A 149 -6.82 15.16 6.81
C THR A 149 -5.73 16.19 6.56
N GLY A 150 -4.85 15.88 5.62
CA GLY A 150 -3.96 16.88 5.06
C GLY A 150 -4.68 18.19 4.79
N THR A 151 -3.92 19.29 4.75
CA THR A 151 -4.50 20.51 4.20
C THR A 151 -4.95 20.18 2.77
N THR A 152 -6.24 20.35 2.51
CA THR A 152 -6.78 20.20 1.16
C THR A 152 -6.20 21.33 0.32
N VAL A 153 -5.43 20.97 -0.70
CA VAL A 153 -5.00 21.89 -1.74
C VAL A 153 -6.14 21.94 -2.75
N PRO A 154 -6.79 23.11 -2.96
CA PRO A 154 -7.89 23.21 -3.89
C PRO A 154 -7.51 22.72 -5.29
N GLY A 155 -8.42 21.98 -5.92
CA GLY A 155 -8.32 21.66 -7.33
C GLY A 155 -8.70 22.85 -8.21
N THR A 156 -8.78 22.61 -9.51
CA THR A 156 -9.30 23.56 -10.51
C THR A 156 -10.41 22.88 -11.32
N GLY A 157 -10.91 23.54 -12.38
CA GLY A 157 -11.76 22.85 -13.36
C GLY A 157 -11.06 21.61 -13.95
N ASP A 158 -9.74 21.68 -14.10
CA ASP A 158 -8.94 20.70 -14.85
C ASP A 158 -8.41 19.54 -14.01
N TYR A 159 -8.32 19.70 -12.68
CA TYR A 159 -7.86 18.65 -11.77
C TYR A 159 -8.53 18.73 -10.40
N ASP A 160 -8.63 17.58 -9.73
CA ASP A 160 -9.27 17.45 -8.43
C ASP A 160 -8.39 17.97 -7.30
N ALA A 161 -8.99 18.20 -6.13
CA ALA A 161 -8.28 18.65 -4.94
C ALA A 161 -7.29 17.57 -4.45
N ALA A 162 -6.14 18.03 -3.97
CA ALA A 162 -5.12 17.18 -3.36
C ALA A 162 -5.16 17.26 -1.83
N GLU A 163 -4.65 16.23 -1.14
CA GLU A 163 -4.52 16.18 0.32
C GLU A 163 -3.02 16.18 0.66
N ALA A 164 -2.48 17.34 1.06
CA ALA A 164 -1.07 17.46 1.44
C ALA A 164 -0.74 16.66 2.71
N LEU A 165 0.52 16.35 2.98
CA LEU A 165 0.86 15.81 4.30
C LEU A 165 0.56 16.84 5.39
N PRO A 166 0.10 16.41 6.59
CA PRO A 166 -0.05 17.31 7.73
C PRO A 166 1.26 18.07 8.03
N ALA A 167 1.16 19.33 8.45
CA ALA A 167 2.33 20.09 8.89
C ALA A 167 3.10 19.34 9.98
N GLY A 168 4.42 19.18 9.80
CA GLY A 168 5.28 18.42 10.71
C GLY A 168 5.12 16.90 10.63
N TYR A 169 4.62 16.38 9.50
CA TYR A 169 4.57 14.94 9.24
C TYR A 169 5.95 14.29 9.39
N ASP A 170 6.07 13.37 10.35
CA ASP A 170 7.30 12.64 10.66
C ASP A 170 7.25 11.25 10.02
N ALA A 171 7.75 11.18 8.79
CA ALA A 171 7.74 9.94 7.99
C ALA A 171 8.66 8.89 8.61
N ALA A 172 8.08 7.74 8.98
CA ALA A 172 8.84 6.63 9.56
C ALA A 172 9.49 5.77 8.46
N GLY A 173 10.55 5.05 8.80
CA GLY A 173 11.22 4.15 7.84
C GLY A 173 12.47 4.77 7.23
N SER A 174 12.98 4.15 6.19
CA SER A 174 14.20 4.59 5.51
C SER A 174 13.84 5.27 4.20
N LYS A 175 14.44 6.43 3.92
CA LYS A 175 14.26 7.13 2.63
C LYS A 175 14.70 6.30 1.42
N ASN A 176 15.48 5.24 1.64
CA ASN A 176 15.96 4.35 0.59
C ASN A 176 15.11 3.08 0.46
N ASP A 177 14.06 2.92 1.26
CA ASP A 177 13.18 1.73 1.23
C ASP A 177 12.05 1.91 0.21
N TRP A 178 12.43 1.97 -1.07
CA TRP A 178 11.51 2.05 -2.20
C TRP A 178 12.21 1.52 -3.46
N SER A 179 11.42 1.21 -4.48
CA SER A 179 11.93 0.76 -5.79
C SER A 179 11.04 1.27 -6.93
N TYR A 180 11.52 1.15 -8.17
CA TYR A 180 10.68 1.32 -9.36
C TYR A 180 9.93 0.02 -9.67
N LEU A 181 8.74 0.14 -10.27
CA LEU A 181 7.89 -1.00 -10.64
C LEU A 181 8.56 -1.92 -11.69
N PHE A 182 9.31 -1.34 -12.63
CA PHE A 182 9.88 -2.07 -13.78
C PHE A 182 11.33 -2.48 -13.52
N ASP A 183 11.57 -3.47 -12.65
CA ASP A 183 12.89 -4.14 -12.43
C ASP A 183 14.11 -3.20 -12.57
N HIS A 184 14.13 -2.13 -11.77
CA HIS A 184 15.19 -1.09 -11.68
C HIS A 184 15.24 -0.05 -12.81
N SER A 185 14.36 -0.13 -13.80
CA SER A 185 14.23 0.89 -14.83
C SER A 185 13.46 2.08 -14.28
N SER A 186 14.06 3.26 -14.39
CA SER A 186 13.39 4.50 -14.01
C SER A 186 12.11 4.69 -14.84
N VAL A 187 11.00 4.95 -14.17
CA VAL A 187 9.70 5.18 -14.78
C VAL A 187 8.98 6.34 -14.08
N ARG A 188 8.21 7.12 -14.82
CA ARG A 188 7.29 8.13 -14.25
C ARG A 188 6.19 8.50 -15.22
N TRP A 189 5.15 9.13 -14.68
CA TRP A 189 4.18 9.87 -15.48
C TRP A 189 4.79 11.19 -15.98
N ALA A 190 4.27 11.72 -17.09
CA ALA A 190 4.57 13.08 -17.50
C ALA A 190 3.99 14.04 -16.45
N PRO A 191 4.81 14.82 -15.72
CA PRO A 191 4.38 15.54 -14.51
C PRO A 191 3.32 16.62 -14.78
N CYS A 192 3.34 17.20 -15.99
CA CYS A 192 2.42 18.26 -16.37
C CYS A 192 1.12 17.74 -17.00
N THR A 193 0.97 16.42 -17.16
CA THR A 193 -0.25 15.81 -17.69
C THR A 193 -1.18 15.46 -16.54
N VAL A 194 -2.44 15.89 -16.64
CA VAL A 194 -3.49 15.44 -15.73
C VAL A 194 -3.81 13.98 -16.02
N ILE A 195 -3.68 13.12 -15.01
CA ILE A 195 -4.04 11.71 -15.05
C ILE A 195 -5.55 11.60 -14.86
N ARG A 196 -6.28 11.31 -15.93
CA ARG A 196 -7.73 11.12 -15.90
C ARG A 196 -8.02 9.74 -15.35
N TRP A 197 -8.93 9.63 -14.39
CA TRP A 197 -9.28 8.35 -13.78
C TRP A 197 -10.78 8.07 -13.81
N ARG A 198 -11.10 6.79 -13.99
CA ARG A 198 -12.48 6.27 -13.95
C ARG A 198 -12.65 5.18 -12.91
N TYR A 199 -13.89 5.07 -12.43
CA TYR A 199 -14.27 4.10 -11.41
C TYR A 199 -15.34 3.12 -11.92
N ASN A 200 -15.06 1.83 -11.81
CA ASN A 200 -16.03 0.78 -12.02
C ASN A 200 -16.51 0.25 -10.67
N ALA A 201 -17.74 0.61 -10.27
CA ALA A 201 -18.35 0.24 -9.00
C ALA A 201 -18.90 -1.20 -8.97
N ALA A 202 -18.83 -1.94 -10.07
CA ALA A 202 -19.46 -3.25 -10.17
C ALA A 202 -18.85 -4.24 -9.17
N GLY A 203 -19.64 -4.61 -8.16
CA GLY A 203 -19.22 -5.54 -7.11
C GLY A 203 -18.36 -4.90 -6.02
N GLU A 204 -18.41 -3.58 -5.83
CA GLU A 204 -17.71 -2.95 -4.71
C GLU A 204 -18.16 -3.52 -3.35
N ALA A 205 -17.21 -3.64 -2.41
CA ALA A 205 -17.49 -4.18 -1.08
C ALA A 205 -18.28 -3.20 -0.18
N TYR A 206 -18.25 -1.90 -0.51
CA TYR A 206 -18.93 -0.77 0.13
C TYR A 206 -18.87 0.44 -0.83
N ASP A 207 -19.47 1.59 -0.48
CA ASP A 207 -19.34 2.85 -1.25
C ASP A 207 -17.89 3.39 -1.20
N ALA A 208 -17.03 2.73 -1.96
CA ALA A 208 -15.59 2.80 -1.84
C ALA A 208 -14.97 3.93 -2.67
N ARG A 209 -15.75 4.55 -3.56
CA ARG A 209 -15.29 5.65 -4.40
C ARG A 209 -14.74 6.81 -3.56
N ALA A 210 -15.32 7.09 -2.40
CA ALA A 210 -14.82 8.13 -1.50
C ALA A 210 -13.40 7.83 -1.00
N ASP A 211 -13.12 6.57 -0.67
CA ASP A 211 -11.79 6.14 -0.22
C ASP A 211 -10.78 6.13 -1.37
N VAL A 212 -11.20 5.69 -2.57
CA VAL A 212 -10.35 5.78 -3.79
C VAL A 212 -9.99 7.24 -4.09
N THR A 213 -10.98 8.12 -4.09
CA THR A 213 -10.78 9.57 -4.33
C THR A 213 -9.80 10.14 -3.32
N ARG A 214 -9.93 9.78 -2.05
CA ARG A 214 -9.03 10.24 -1.00
C ARG A 214 -7.61 9.66 -1.10
N ALA A 215 -7.47 8.39 -1.49
CA ALA A 215 -6.15 7.79 -1.72
C ALA A 215 -5.41 8.52 -2.85
N ILE A 216 -6.10 8.81 -3.96
CA ILE A 216 -5.58 9.61 -5.07
C ILE A 216 -5.23 11.02 -4.61
N ALA A 217 -6.10 11.69 -3.85
CA ALA A 217 -5.83 13.04 -3.33
C ALA A 217 -4.56 13.08 -2.46
N LYS A 218 -4.37 12.08 -1.58
CA LYS A 218 -3.18 11.95 -0.75
C LYS A 218 -1.90 11.77 -1.57
N ILE A 219 -1.97 10.94 -2.62
CA ILE A 219 -0.82 10.70 -3.51
C ILE A 219 -0.53 11.94 -4.34
N SER A 220 -1.56 12.63 -4.85
CA SER A 220 -1.43 13.90 -5.55
C SER A 220 -0.71 14.95 -4.68
N GLY A 221 -1.09 15.06 -3.40
CA GLY A 221 -0.52 16.03 -2.47
C GLY A 221 0.95 15.78 -2.09
N VAL A 222 1.48 14.57 -2.33
CA VAL A 222 2.89 14.23 -2.07
C VAL A 222 3.71 14.19 -3.35
N SER A 223 3.18 13.56 -4.39
CA SER A 223 3.87 13.37 -5.68
C SER A 223 3.84 14.60 -6.57
N GLY A 224 2.91 15.55 -6.36
CA GLY A 224 2.67 16.67 -7.28
C GLY A 224 1.91 16.29 -8.56
N LEU A 225 1.66 14.99 -8.81
CA LEU A 225 0.86 14.56 -9.95
C LEU A 225 -0.57 15.05 -9.84
N LYS A 226 -1.15 15.45 -10.97
CA LYS A 226 -2.52 15.98 -11.06
C LYS A 226 -3.46 14.89 -11.52
N PHE A 227 -4.62 14.79 -10.89
CA PHE A 227 -5.63 13.77 -11.21
C PHE A 227 -6.97 14.41 -11.52
N LYS A 228 -7.76 13.78 -12.38
CA LYS A 228 -9.14 14.19 -12.64
C LYS A 228 -10.08 12.99 -12.73
N TYR A 229 -11.10 12.97 -11.89
CA TYR A 229 -12.19 12.02 -12.01
C TYR A 229 -13.04 12.39 -13.23
N VAL A 230 -13.08 11.51 -14.22
CA VAL A 230 -13.82 11.72 -15.47
C VAL A 230 -15.06 10.82 -15.59
N GLY A 231 -15.49 10.23 -14.46
CA GLY A 231 -16.74 9.50 -14.35
C GLY A 231 -16.57 7.99 -14.17
N THR A 232 -17.65 7.25 -14.36
CA THR A 232 -17.65 5.79 -14.19
C THR A 232 -17.10 5.08 -15.43
N SER A 233 -16.77 3.80 -15.28
CA SER A 233 -16.43 2.90 -16.39
C SER A 233 -16.98 1.50 -16.12
N THR A 234 -17.09 0.69 -17.17
CA THR A 234 -17.29 -0.77 -17.07
C THR A 234 -15.98 -1.54 -17.28
N PHE A 235 -14.90 -0.85 -17.64
CA PHE A 235 -13.59 -1.44 -17.80
C PHE A 235 -13.07 -2.01 -16.48
N SER A 236 -12.36 -3.11 -16.59
CA SER A 236 -11.69 -3.74 -15.46
C SER A 236 -10.51 -4.54 -15.97
N TYR A 237 -9.33 -4.24 -15.43
CA TYR A 237 -8.12 -4.95 -15.82
C TYR A 237 -8.11 -6.36 -15.22
N ARG A 238 -7.81 -7.36 -16.06
CA ARG A 238 -7.84 -8.79 -15.72
C ARG A 238 -6.56 -9.55 -16.14
N GLY A 239 -5.55 -8.85 -16.65
CA GLY A 239 -4.38 -9.50 -17.26
C GLY A 239 -4.70 -10.30 -18.52
N ASP A 240 -5.86 -10.06 -19.15
CA ASP A 240 -6.36 -10.79 -20.33
C ASP A 240 -5.96 -10.14 -21.67
N GLY A 241 -5.03 -9.16 -21.63
CA GLY A 241 -4.54 -8.45 -22.81
C GLY A 241 -5.53 -7.47 -23.44
N LYS A 242 -6.67 -7.19 -22.78
CA LYS A 242 -7.61 -6.16 -23.27
C LYS A 242 -6.93 -4.80 -23.29
N PRO A 243 -7.06 -4.03 -24.38
CA PRO A 243 -6.50 -2.68 -24.45
C PRO A 243 -7.22 -1.76 -23.46
N PHE A 244 -6.47 -0.82 -22.90
CA PHE A 244 -7.01 0.25 -22.08
C PHE A 244 -7.89 1.19 -22.93
N PRO A 245 -9.08 1.58 -22.46
CA PRO A 245 -9.87 2.63 -23.10
C PRO A 245 -9.11 3.96 -23.10
N SER A 246 -9.12 4.68 -24.23
CA SER A 246 -8.36 5.94 -24.39
C SER A 246 -8.98 7.15 -23.69
N ASP A 247 -10.16 7.00 -23.10
CA ASP A 247 -10.93 8.07 -22.48
C ASP A 247 -10.54 8.36 -21.02
N ALA A 248 -9.61 7.58 -20.47
CA ALA A 248 -8.94 7.83 -19.20
C ALA A 248 -7.55 7.17 -19.18
N ASP A 249 -6.73 7.51 -18.19
CA ASP A 249 -5.35 7.06 -18.07
C ASP A 249 -5.20 6.10 -16.86
N LEU A 250 -6.13 6.13 -15.90
CA LEU A 250 -6.15 5.29 -14.71
C LEU A 250 -7.52 4.65 -14.49
N PHE A 251 -7.58 3.33 -14.30
CA PHE A 251 -8.83 2.60 -14.10
C PHE A 251 -8.86 1.89 -12.75
N VAL A 252 -9.91 2.16 -11.97
CA VAL A 252 -10.15 1.50 -10.69
C VAL A 252 -11.36 0.58 -10.83
N SER A 253 -11.21 -0.69 -10.44
CA SER A 253 -12.25 -1.69 -10.60
C SER A 253 -12.20 -2.76 -9.52
N TRP A 254 -13.21 -3.63 -9.49
CA TRP A 254 -13.32 -4.74 -8.55
C TRP A 254 -13.39 -6.09 -9.29
N ALA A 255 -12.87 -7.15 -8.69
CA ALA A 255 -13.00 -8.53 -9.18
C ALA A 255 -13.13 -9.53 -8.04
N SER A 256 -13.62 -10.74 -8.34
CA SER A 256 -13.27 -11.92 -7.55
C SER A 256 -11.99 -12.58 -8.07
N ALA A 257 -11.38 -13.43 -7.23
CA ALA A 257 -10.29 -14.31 -7.64
C ALA A 257 -10.62 -15.24 -8.84
N ALA A 258 -11.92 -15.51 -9.09
CA ALA A 258 -12.35 -16.28 -10.26
C ALA A 258 -12.33 -15.44 -11.55
N GLU A 259 -12.55 -14.13 -11.44
CA GLU A 259 -12.50 -13.19 -12.57
C GLU A 259 -11.07 -12.74 -12.87
N TYR A 260 -10.24 -12.61 -11.83
CA TYR A 260 -8.83 -12.24 -11.95
C TYR A 260 -7.95 -13.10 -11.04
N GLY A 261 -7.23 -14.05 -11.63
CA GLY A 261 -6.47 -15.08 -10.90
C GLY A 261 -5.39 -14.54 -9.96
N ASP A 262 -4.83 -13.36 -10.22
CA ASP A 262 -3.83 -12.72 -9.35
C ASP A 262 -4.41 -12.35 -7.97
N LEU A 263 -5.74 -12.25 -7.85
CA LEU A 263 -6.43 -12.05 -6.58
C LEU A 263 -6.58 -13.34 -5.75
N ALA A 264 -6.08 -14.49 -6.22
CA ALA A 264 -6.19 -15.73 -5.47
C ALA A 264 -5.38 -15.71 -4.16
N GLY A 265 -5.87 -16.46 -3.17
CA GLY A 265 -5.18 -16.62 -1.89
C GLY A 265 -5.44 -15.46 -0.93
N SER A 266 -4.40 -14.72 -0.54
CA SER A 266 -4.50 -13.62 0.41
C SER A 266 -4.43 -12.23 -0.21
N THR A 267 -4.34 -12.15 -1.54
CA THR A 267 -4.34 -10.91 -2.30
C THR A 267 -5.66 -10.17 -2.12
N VAL A 268 -5.60 -8.86 -1.87
CA VAL A 268 -6.80 -8.02 -1.69
C VAL A 268 -6.88 -6.89 -2.72
N GLY A 269 -5.82 -6.68 -3.49
CA GLY A 269 -5.72 -5.71 -4.57
C GLY A 269 -4.53 -6.04 -5.46
N VAL A 270 -4.59 -5.56 -6.70
CA VAL A 270 -3.47 -5.58 -7.65
C VAL A 270 -3.48 -4.27 -8.42
N GLY A 271 -2.38 -3.53 -8.33
CA GLY A 271 -2.11 -2.31 -9.07
C GLY A 271 -0.95 -2.48 -10.04
N GLY A 272 -0.89 -1.59 -11.03
CA GLY A 272 0.17 -1.60 -12.02
C GLY A 272 -0.13 -0.65 -13.18
N GLY A 273 0.57 -0.83 -14.28
CA GLY A 273 0.37 -0.02 -15.47
C GLY A 273 1.21 -0.45 -16.66
N SER A 274 1.08 0.31 -17.74
CA SER A 274 1.86 0.17 -18.95
C SER A 274 2.77 1.38 -19.12
N ALA A 275 3.93 1.15 -19.74
CA ALA A 275 4.85 2.23 -20.06
C ALA A 275 5.40 2.08 -21.48
N THR A 276 5.75 3.21 -22.08
CA THR A 276 6.46 3.27 -23.36
C THR A 276 7.89 3.74 -23.14
N SER A 277 8.84 3.13 -23.85
CA SER A 277 10.23 3.58 -23.81
C SER A 277 10.35 4.88 -24.59
N GLN A 278 11.00 5.86 -24.00
CA GLN A 278 11.21 7.18 -24.62
C GLN A 278 12.68 7.60 -24.63
N GLY A 279 13.56 6.76 -24.09
CA GLY A 279 14.94 7.15 -23.74
C GLY A 279 14.97 8.17 -22.59
N ALA A 280 16.06 8.18 -21.81
CA ALA A 280 16.16 9.00 -20.60
C ALA A 280 15.98 10.53 -20.81
N ALA A 281 16.04 11.02 -22.04
CA ALA A 281 16.16 12.45 -22.35
C ALA A 281 14.87 13.27 -22.17
N ALA A 282 13.67 12.68 -22.28
CA ALA A 282 12.42 13.46 -22.30
C ALA A 282 11.84 13.78 -20.91
N LEU A 283 11.89 12.84 -19.97
CA LEU A 283 11.39 13.00 -18.59
C LEU A 283 12.45 12.76 -17.51
N GLY A 284 13.72 12.57 -17.91
CA GLY A 284 14.78 12.13 -17.00
C GLY A 284 14.62 10.68 -16.54
N VAL A 285 13.82 9.88 -17.26
CA VAL A 285 13.60 8.45 -17.02
C VAL A 285 13.52 7.67 -18.32
N GLU A 286 13.81 6.39 -18.26
CA GLU A 286 13.82 5.47 -19.41
C GLU A 286 12.40 5.20 -19.94
N TRP A 287 11.43 5.09 -19.04
CA TRP A 287 10.06 4.69 -19.33
C TRP A 287 9.04 5.76 -18.93
N ARG A 288 8.08 6.02 -19.81
CA ARG A 288 6.93 6.89 -19.51
C ARG A 288 5.69 6.04 -19.28
N MET A 289 5.06 6.21 -18.12
CA MET A 289 3.73 5.65 -17.86
C MET A 289 2.71 6.24 -18.82
N ILE A 290 1.82 5.39 -19.34
CA ILE A 290 0.73 5.79 -20.23
C ILE A 290 -0.64 5.28 -19.73
N ASP A 291 -0.68 4.11 -19.11
CA ASP A 291 -1.88 3.59 -18.46
C ASP A 291 -1.57 3.10 -17.04
N GLY A 292 -2.54 3.22 -16.15
CA GLY A 292 -2.52 2.66 -14.80
C GLY A 292 -3.81 1.91 -14.47
N TYR A 293 -3.72 0.97 -13.54
CA TYR A 293 -4.89 0.26 -13.05
C TYR A 293 -4.80 -0.11 -11.58
N LEU A 294 -5.97 -0.31 -10.98
CA LEU A 294 -6.19 -0.95 -9.70
C LEU A 294 -7.37 -1.92 -9.86
N THR A 295 -7.14 -3.18 -9.50
CA THR A 295 -8.19 -4.19 -9.41
C THR A 295 -8.27 -4.70 -7.98
N LEU A 296 -9.36 -4.38 -7.28
CA LEU A 296 -9.59 -4.67 -5.87
C LEU A 296 -10.42 -5.96 -5.70
N ASP A 297 -10.13 -6.77 -4.68
CA ASP A 297 -10.90 -8.00 -4.42
C ASP A 297 -12.25 -7.71 -3.77
N LYS A 298 -13.34 -7.99 -4.49
CA LYS A 298 -14.70 -7.90 -3.97
C LYS A 298 -15.03 -8.97 -2.93
N GLY A 299 -14.26 -10.06 -2.88
CA GLY A 299 -14.37 -11.12 -1.89
C GLY A 299 -13.74 -10.80 -0.54
N ALA A 300 -12.95 -9.72 -0.44
CA ALA A 300 -12.14 -9.38 0.73
C ALA A 300 -12.95 -8.72 1.88
N SER A 301 -14.01 -9.39 2.31
CA SER A 301 -14.92 -8.92 3.39
C SER A 301 -14.24 -8.66 4.75
N GLN A 302 -13.05 -9.21 4.97
CA GLN A 302 -12.24 -8.98 6.17
C GLN A 302 -11.61 -7.58 6.25
N VAL A 303 -11.56 -6.84 5.14
CA VAL A 303 -10.88 -5.55 5.06
C VAL A 303 -11.82 -4.43 5.46
N ALA A 304 -11.45 -3.65 6.48
CA ALA A 304 -12.24 -2.53 6.95
C ALA A 304 -12.17 -1.33 5.99
N PRO A 305 -13.27 -0.57 5.80
CA PRO A 305 -13.24 0.72 5.10
C PRO A 305 -12.32 1.75 5.76
N GLY A 306 -11.93 2.76 4.99
CA GLY A 306 -11.25 3.96 5.47
C GLY A 306 -9.74 3.82 5.67
N PHE A 307 -9.17 4.86 6.29
CA PHE A 307 -7.72 5.08 6.46
C PHE A 307 -7.22 4.88 7.91
N ASP A 308 -8.11 4.48 8.82
CA ASP A 308 -7.79 4.31 10.24
C ASP A 308 -7.19 2.93 10.52
N GLY A 309 -5.94 2.75 10.13
CA GLY A 309 -5.18 1.52 10.30
C GLY A 309 -5.12 0.69 9.02
N SER A 310 -4.92 -0.62 9.17
CA SER A 310 -4.82 -1.54 8.03
C SER A 310 -6.22 -1.86 7.50
N GLY A 311 -6.54 -1.32 6.34
CA GLY A 311 -7.86 -1.35 5.70
C GLY A 311 -7.79 -0.90 4.25
N TRP A 312 -8.94 -0.64 3.64
CA TRP A 312 -9.03 -0.30 2.21
C TRP A 312 -8.26 0.96 1.83
N GLY A 313 -8.21 1.99 2.69
CA GLY A 313 -7.41 3.18 2.43
C GLY A 313 -5.91 2.87 2.27
N GLN A 314 -5.37 1.93 3.06
CA GLN A 314 -3.98 1.47 2.90
C GLN A 314 -3.78 0.76 1.57
N ILE A 315 -4.67 -0.18 1.24
CA ILE A 315 -4.58 -0.99 0.01
C ILE A 315 -4.70 -0.08 -1.22
N MET A 316 -5.68 0.83 -1.25
CA MET A 316 -5.85 1.77 -2.35
C MET A 316 -4.65 2.70 -2.52
N MET A 317 -4.02 3.16 -1.42
CA MET A 317 -2.76 3.90 -1.53
C MET A 317 -1.65 3.03 -2.12
N HIS A 318 -1.47 1.79 -1.65
CA HIS A 318 -0.47 0.85 -2.16
C HIS A 318 -0.64 0.58 -3.66
N GLU A 319 -1.83 0.18 -4.09
CA GLU A 319 -2.08 -0.13 -5.50
C GLU A 319 -2.00 1.11 -6.39
N THR A 320 -2.39 2.29 -5.89
CA THR A 320 -2.26 3.53 -6.67
C THR A 320 -0.80 3.91 -6.85
N LEU A 321 0.05 3.69 -5.83
CA LEU A 321 1.49 3.91 -5.95
C LEU A 321 2.15 2.96 -6.95
N HIS A 322 1.69 1.71 -7.05
CA HIS A 322 2.05 0.83 -8.17
C HIS A 322 1.66 1.43 -9.52
N ALA A 323 0.42 1.91 -9.66
CA ALA A 323 -0.02 2.59 -10.88
C ALA A 323 0.75 3.88 -11.19
N MET A 324 1.47 4.45 -10.22
CA MET A 324 2.37 5.60 -10.43
C MET A 324 3.78 5.19 -10.84
N GLY A 325 4.12 3.90 -10.77
CA GLY A 325 5.42 3.36 -11.15
C GLY A 325 6.33 3.00 -9.97
N LEU A 326 5.82 2.97 -8.73
CA LEU A 326 6.57 2.43 -7.60
C LEU A 326 6.50 0.91 -7.54
N GLY A 327 7.63 0.29 -7.25
CA GLY A 327 7.72 -1.12 -6.88
C GLY A 327 7.59 -1.28 -5.36
N HIS A 328 7.68 -2.52 -4.89
CA HIS A 328 7.63 -2.79 -3.46
C HIS A 328 8.83 -2.18 -2.72
N ALA A 329 8.56 -1.75 -1.48
CA ALA A 329 9.57 -1.63 -0.45
C ALA A 329 10.01 -3.02 0.05
N ALA A 330 11.05 -3.08 0.88
CA ALA A 330 11.54 -4.34 1.42
C ALA A 330 10.43 -5.13 2.15
N PRO A 331 10.39 -6.47 2.04
CA PRO A 331 9.36 -7.32 2.64
C PRO A 331 9.50 -7.48 4.17
N ASP A 332 10.12 -6.51 4.86
CA ASP A 332 10.33 -6.56 6.30
C ASP A 332 8.98 -6.47 7.05
N PRO A 333 8.66 -7.41 7.95
CA PRO A 333 7.51 -7.31 8.85
C PRO A 333 7.49 -6.04 9.71
N GLY A 334 8.65 -5.39 9.89
CA GLY A 334 8.81 -4.11 10.56
C GLY A 334 8.70 -2.89 9.66
N SER A 335 8.50 -3.07 8.35
CA SER A 335 8.46 -1.98 7.36
C SER A 335 7.43 -0.93 7.76
N ARG A 336 7.75 0.31 7.39
CA ARG A 336 6.94 1.51 7.64
C ARG A 336 6.38 2.08 6.36
N GLU A 337 6.66 1.43 5.24
CA GLU A 337 6.29 1.86 3.91
C GLU A 337 4.96 1.20 3.54
N VAL A 338 4.01 2.02 3.07
CA VAL A 338 2.77 1.56 2.44
C VAL A 338 3.09 0.60 1.30
N MET A 339 4.19 0.82 0.59
CA MET A 339 4.69 -0.06 -0.48
C MET A 339 5.29 -1.39 -0.02
N ALA A 340 5.30 -1.72 1.28
CA ALA A 340 5.68 -3.07 1.67
C ALA A 340 4.66 -4.09 1.13
N PRO A 341 5.08 -5.28 0.66
CA PRO A 341 4.21 -6.30 0.07
C PRO A 341 3.34 -7.02 1.11
N VAL A 342 3.20 -6.45 2.32
CA VAL A 342 2.34 -6.98 3.38
C VAL A 342 1.69 -5.79 4.09
N ALA A 343 0.37 -5.67 3.98
CA ALA A 343 -0.41 -4.68 4.70
C ALA A 343 -0.46 -5.04 6.19
N THR A 344 -0.01 -4.10 7.02
CA THR A 344 -0.09 -4.20 8.47
C THR A 344 -0.55 -2.87 9.06
N SER A 345 -0.88 -2.90 10.34
CA SER A 345 -1.16 -1.69 11.11
C SER A 345 0.11 -0.87 11.43
N ALA A 346 1.30 -1.33 11.05
CA ALA A 346 2.55 -0.60 11.22
C ALA A 346 2.92 0.29 10.03
N ASN A 347 2.33 0.07 8.85
CA ASN A 347 2.67 0.70 7.57
C ASN A 347 1.46 1.21 6.77
N TYR A 348 0.42 1.65 7.46
CA TYR A 348 -0.79 2.20 6.82
C TYR A 348 -0.71 3.71 6.52
N GLN A 349 0.42 4.35 6.86
CA GLN A 349 0.72 5.75 6.59
C GLN A 349 1.99 5.81 5.74
N PHE A 350 2.12 6.81 4.86
CA PHE A 350 3.31 6.94 4.03
C PHE A 350 4.59 6.99 4.87
N GLY A 351 5.50 6.07 4.63
CA GLY A 351 6.83 6.08 5.19
C GLY A 351 7.77 7.00 4.43
N ALA A 352 9.02 7.04 4.88
CA ALA A 352 10.05 7.89 4.31
C ALA A 352 10.47 7.42 2.91
N GLY A 353 10.42 6.10 2.68
CA GLY A 353 10.66 5.49 1.37
C GLY A 353 9.54 5.80 0.39
N ASP A 354 8.27 5.66 0.80
CA ASP A 354 7.11 6.00 -0.03
C ASP A 354 7.17 7.44 -0.53
N ILE A 355 7.46 8.40 0.35
CA ILE A 355 7.58 9.82 0.00
C ILE A 355 8.75 10.04 -0.97
N THR A 356 9.89 9.41 -0.69
CA THR A 356 11.06 9.53 -1.57
C THR A 356 10.75 8.96 -2.95
N GLY A 357 10.13 7.78 -3.03
CA GLY A 357 9.68 7.18 -4.27
C GLY A 357 8.67 8.06 -5.02
N MET A 358 7.67 8.61 -4.34
CA MET A 358 6.68 9.51 -4.95
C MET A 358 7.34 10.75 -5.58
N HIS A 359 8.38 11.32 -4.97
CA HIS A 359 9.15 12.41 -5.61
C HIS A 359 9.99 11.95 -6.80
N GLN A 360 10.29 10.65 -6.90
CA GLN A 360 11.01 10.09 -8.04
C GLN A 360 10.05 9.80 -9.20
N VAL A 361 8.84 9.32 -8.95
CA VAL A 361 7.86 9.01 -10.01
C VAL A 361 6.86 10.15 -10.29
N GLY A 362 6.82 11.15 -9.42
CA GLY A 362 5.96 12.33 -9.51
C GLY A 362 6.70 13.57 -10.04
N GLU A 363 6.14 14.74 -9.81
CA GLU A 363 6.73 16.05 -10.13
C GLU A 363 7.99 16.35 -9.30
N ARG A 364 8.99 16.95 -9.94
CA ARG A 364 10.28 17.34 -9.38
C ARG A 364 10.53 18.83 -9.60
N PRO A 365 11.31 19.48 -8.72
CA PRO A 365 11.79 20.85 -8.97
C PRO A 365 12.53 20.93 -10.31
N GLY A 366 12.10 21.85 -11.17
CA GLY A 366 12.67 22.04 -12.51
C GLY A 366 11.90 21.34 -13.64
N ASP A 367 10.90 20.50 -13.33
CA ASP A 367 9.91 20.13 -14.33
C ASP A 367 9.20 21.41 -14.80
N ALA A 368 9.27 21.72 -16.09
CA ALA A 368 8.65 22.92 -16.66
C ALA A 368 7.14 22.73 -16.81
N CYS A 369 6.44 22.64 -15.69
CA CYS A 369 4.99 22.80 -15.65
C CYS A 369 4.74 24.29 -15.44
N GLY A 370 4.27 25.01 -16.47
CA GLY A 370 3.92 26.42 -16.33
C GLY A 370 2.92 26.59 -15.19
N TRP A 371 3.27 27.44 -14.21
CA TRP A 371 2.44 27.79 -13.05
C TRP A 371 1.93 29.22 -13.20
#